data_AF-A0A257L7B1-F1
#
_entry.id   AF-A0A257L7B1-F1
#
_cell.length_a   1.000
_cell.length_b   1.000
_cell.length_c   1.000
_cell.angle_alpha   90.00
_cell.angle_beta   90.00
_cell.angle_gamma   90.00
#
_symmetry.space_group_name_H-M   'P 1'
#
loop_
_entity.id
_entity.type
_entity.pdbx_description
1 polymer ?
#
loop_
_entity_poly.entity_id
_entity_poly.type
_entity_poly.pdbx_seq_one_letter_code
_entity_poly.pdbx_strand_id
1 'polypeptide(L)'
;MENHSSKRFHFWQRWLFYTSILFALAGVLLAFAGNSVLFKPYSIMLAKALWNQANFPVQVEPFKAFIYMPFGGTIACCYILLAFIAKYPFKEKKLWARNAILIAFSSWVLIDSLGCYYFRVYPQIYLINAFSILVKALPILFTWKEFR
;
A
#
# COMPACT_ATOMS: atom_id res chain seq x y z
N MET A 1 28.90 -19.47 -10.09
CA MET A 1 28.96 -18.01 -9.86
C MET A 1 27.63 -17.40 -10.25
N GLU A 2 26.85 -16.86 -9.30
CA GLU A 2 25.60 -16.16 -9.65
C GLU A 2 25.91 -14.87 -10.41
N ASN A 3 25.34 -14.73 -11.61
CA ASN A 3 25.45 -13.53 -12.44
C ASN A 3 24.84 -12.32 -11.68
N HIS A 4 25.47 -11.14 -11.79
CA HIS A 4 25.08 -9.92 -11.08
C HIS A 4 23.59 -9.55 -11.30
N SER A 5 23.05 -9.79 -12.51
CA SER A 5 21.62 -9.60 -12.81
C SER A 5 20.71 -10.47 -11.94
N SER A 6 21.10 -11.72 -11.66
CA SER A 6 20.31 -12.64 -10.83
C SER A 6 20.22 -12.15 -9.38
N LYS A 7 21.34 -11.66 -8.83
CA LYS A 7 21.37 -11.09 -7.47
C LYS A 7 20.48 -9.85 -7.36
N ARG A 8 20.53 -8.96 -8.35
CA ARG A 8 19.66 -7.76 -8.41
C ARG A 8 18.18 -8.14 -8.47
N PHE A 9 17.81 -9.12 -9.29
CA PHE A 9 16.43 -9.61 -9.37
C PHE A 9 15.93 -10.14 -8.03
N HIS A 10 16.70 -11.02 -7.40
CA HIS A 10 16.33 -11.62 -6.12
C HIS A 10 16.23 -10.57 -5.01
N PHE A 11 17.05 -9.54 -5.03
CA PHE A 11 16.91 -8.40 -4.12
C PHE A 11 15.54 -7.73 -4.28
N TRP A 12 15.16 -7.34 -5.49
CA TRP A 12 13.88 -6.66 -5.74
C TRP A 12 12.66 -7.56 -5.52
N GLN A 13 12.77 -8.85 -5.84
CA GLN A 13 11.73 -9.83 -5.54
C GLN A 13 11.53 -9.98 -4.02
N ARG A 14 12.61 -10.10 -3.25
CA ARG A 14 12.56 -10.17 -1.78
C ARG A 14 12.06 -8.88 -1.17
N TRP A 15 12.51 -7.73 -1.68
CA TRP A 15 12.00 -6.41 -1.29
C TRP A 15 10.48 -6.35 -1.44
N LEU A 16 9.96 -6.73 -2.62
CA LEU A 16 8.52 -6.74 -2.88
C LEU A 16 7.80 -7.69 -1.92
N PHE A 17 8.36 -8.87 -1.65
CA PHE A 17 7.79 -9.84 -0.70
C PHE A 17 7.72 -9.29 0.73
N TYR A 18 8.86 -8.92 1.32
CA TYR A 18 8.94 -8.50 2.73
C TYR A 18 8.20 -7.20 2.98
N THR A 19 8.29 -6.23 2.06
CA THR A 19 7.48 -5.01 2.19
C THR A 19 6.00 -5.35 2.11
N SER A 20 5.57 -6.29 1.27
CA SER A 20 4.14 -6.67 1.22
C SER A 20 3.68 -7.32 2.53
N ILE A 21 4.49 -8.19 3.14
CA ILE A 21 4.18 -8.71 4.48
C ILE A 21 4.08 -7.58 5.52
N LEU A 22 5.00 -6.62 5.51
CA LEU A 22 4.98 -5.48 6.42
C LEU A 22 3.68 -4.64 6.27
N PHE A 23 3.28 -4.33 5.04
CA PHE A 23 2.05 -3.58 4.78
C PHE A 23 0.79 -4.39 5.12
N ALA A 24 0.83 -5.72 4.95
CA ALA A 24 -0.27 -6.57 5.38
C ALA A 24 -0.46 -6.51 6.90
N LEU A 25 0.64 -6.58 7.66
CA LEU A 25 0.63 -6.40 9.12
C LEU A 25 0.13 -5.01 9.51
N ALA A 26 0.55 -3.97 8.79
CA ALA A 26 0.04 -2.61 9.01
C ALA A 26 -1.48 -2.51 8.76
N GLY A 27 -2.01 -3.23 7.76
CA GLY A 27 -3.44 -3.35 7.53
C GLY A 27 -4.18 -4.02 8.69
N VAL A 28 -3.64 -5.12 9.22
CA VAL A 28 -4.19 -5.78 10.42
C VAL A 28 -4.15 -4.83 11.63
N LEU A 29 -3.05 -4.12 11.84
CA LEU A 29 -2.94 -3.12 12.91
C LEU A 29 -3.94 -1.99 12.72
N LEU A 30 -4.17 -1.51 11.50
CA LEU A 30 -5.18 -0.49 11.24
C LEU A 30 -6.60 -1.00 11.54
N ALA A 31 -6.89 -2.25 11.17
CA ALA A 31 -8.22 -2.84 11.37
C ALA A 31 -8.61 -2.95 12.85
N PHE A 32 -7.67 -3.34 13.72
CA PHE A 32 -7.96 -3.59 15.13
C PHE A 32 -7.50 -2.45 16.06
N ALA A 33 -6.50 -1.69 15.66
CA ALA A 33 -5.88 -0.64 16.48
C ALA A 33 -5.87 0.73 15.79
N GLY A 34 -6.66 0.95 14.73
CA GLY A 34 -6.72 2.21 13.99
C GLY A 34 -7.12 3.44 14.82
N ASN A 35 -7.81 3.24 15.96
CA ASN A 35 -8.15 4.33 16.90
C ASN A 35 -7.13 4.52 18.02
N SER A 36 -6.03 3.77 18.02
CA SER A 36 -4.98 3.88 19.04
C SER A 36 -4.08 5.11 18.81
N VAL A 37 -3.26 5.43 19.81
CA VAL A 37 -2.28 6.53 19.75
C VAL A 37 -1.33 6.42 18.55
N LEU A 38 -1.06 5.20 18.07
CA LEU A 38 -0.20 4.94 16.91
C LEU A 38 -0.68 5.67 15.65
N PHE A 39 -2.00 5.71 15.43
CA PHE A 39 -2.61 6.33 14.26
C PHE A 39 -3.15 7.74 14.54
N LYS A 40 -2.85 8.31 15.71
CA LYS A 40 -3.26 9.67 16.09
C LYS A 40 -2.73 10.73 15.11
N PRO A 41 -1.46 10.72 14.67
CA PRO A 41 -0.98 11.71 13.69
C PRO A 41 -1.78 11.66 12.38
N TYR A 42 -2.07 10.47 11.89
CA TYR A 42 -2.88 10.26 10.69
C TYR A 42 -4.34 10.72 10.90
N SER A 43 -4.91 10.44 12.07
CA SER A 43 -6.26 10.89 12.42
C SER A 43 -6.38 12.42 12.47
N ILE A 44 -5.40 13.10 13.08
CA ILE A 44 -5.34 14.58 13.14
C ILE A 44 -5.24 15.15 11.73
N MET A 45 -4.40 14.56 10.88
CA MET A 45 -4.23 14.97 9.49
C MET A 45 -5.55 14.90 8.71
N LEU A 46 -6.29 13.80 8.84
CA LEU A 46 -7.60 13.63 8.20
C LEU A 46 -8.66 14.57 8.77
N ALA A 47 -8.73 14.71 10.10
CA ALA A 47 -9.66 15.63 10.76
C ALA A 47 -9.43 17.09 10.33
N LYS A 48 -8.16 17.50 10.17
CA LYS A 48 -7.82 18.84 9.70
C LYS A 48 -8.20 19.03 8.23
N ALA A 49 -8.01 18.02 7.38
CA ALA A 49 -8.36 18.12 5.96
C ALA A 49 -9.89 18.17 5.73
N LEU A 50 -10.64 17.34 6.44
CA LEU A 50 -12.08 17.13 6.19
C LEU A 50 -12.99 18.01 7.05
N TRP A 51 -12.59 18.34 8.28
CA TRP A 51 -13.39 19.12 9.23
C TRP A 51 -12.71 20.41 9.69
N ASN A 52 -11.47 20.69 9.28
CA ASN A 52 -10.66 21.81 9.78
C ASN A 52 -10.54 21.83 11.32
N GLN A 53 -10.48 20.64 11.94
CA GLN A 53 -10.40 20.44 13.38
C GLN A 53 -9.21 19.55 13.74
N ALA A 54 -8.76 19.63 14.99
CA ALA A 54 -7.68 18.78 15.48
C ALA A 54 -8.12 17.32 15.69
N ASN A 55 -9.41 17.08 15.92
CA ASN A 55 -9.99 15.75 16.14
C ASN A 55 -11.22 15.60 15.26
N PHE A 56 -11.62 14.35 14.98
CA PHE A 56 -12.90 14.10 14.32
C PHE A 56 -14.05 14.52 15.24
N PRO A 57 -15.19 14.98 14.69
CA PRO A 57 -16.39 15.18 15.47
C PRO A 57 -16.81 13.88 16.16
N VAL A 58 -17.27 13.98 17.42
CA VAL A 58 -17.65 12.82 18.24
C VAL A 58 -18.70 11.95 17.54
N GLN A 59 -19.58 12.54 16.73
CA GLN A 59 -20.63 11.83 15.99
C GLN A 59 -20.07 10.91 14.89
N VAL A 60 -18.83 11.14 14.42
CA VAL A 60 -18.21 10.39 13.32
C VAL A 60 -17.29 9.28 13.84
N GLU A 61 -16.91 9.30 15.12
CA GLU A 61 -16.00 8.31 15.72
C GLU A 61 -16.45 6.86 15.52
N PRO A 62 -17.73 6.48 15.75
CA PRO A 62 -18.18 5.11 15.49
C PRO A 62 -18.06 4.72 14.02
N PHE A 63 -18.39 5.63 13.11
CA PHE A 63 -18.28 5.40 11.67
C PHE A 63 -16.81 5.24 11.25
N LYS A 64 -15.92 6.10 11.73
CA LYS A 64 -14.48 6.00 11.47
C LYS A 64 -13.91 4.67 11.97
N ALA A 65 -14.26 4.28 13.20
CA ALA A 65 -13.85 3.00 13.77
C ALA A 65 -14.34 1.82 12.93
N PHE A 66 -15.60 1.87 12.50
CA PHE A 66 -16.15 0.90 11.58
C PHE A 66 -15.38 0.86 10.27
N ILE A 67 -15.07 2.01 9.64
CA ILE A 67 -14.37 2.09 8.35
C ILE A 67 -12.92 1.57 8.43
N TYR A 68 -12.21 1.80 9.53
CA TYR A 68 -10.85 1.28 9.70
C TYR A 68 -10.77 -0.25 9.66
N MET A 69 -11.81 -0.95 10.11
CA MET A 69 -11.85 -2.42 10.12
C MET A 69 -11.81 -3.05 8.72
N PRO A 70 -12.78 -2.81 7.80
CA PRO A 70 -12.72 -3.32 6.45
C PRO A 70 -11.59 -2.67 5.66
N PHE A 71 -11.23 -1.40 5.91
CA PHE A 71 -10.12 -0.76 5.21
C PHE A 71 -8.78 -1.45 5.51
N GLY A 72 -8.48 -1.67 6.79
CA GLY A 72 -7.32 -2.45 7.21
C GLY A 72 -7.37 -3.90 6.73
N GLY A 73 -8.55 -4.53 6.74
CA GLY A 73 -8.77 -5.87 6.18
C GLY A 73 -8.48 -5.97 4.68
N THR A 74 -8.92 -4.99 3.88
CA THR A 74 -8.62 -4.92 2.45
C THR A 74 -7.12 -4.71 2.21
N ILE A 75 -6.47 -3.83 2.96
CA ILE A 75 -5.00 -3.65 2.91
C ILE A 75 -4.30 -4.99 3.19
N ALA A 76 -4.66 -5.65 4.29
CA ALA A 76 -4.09 -6.94 4.67
C ALA A 76 -4.26 -7.98 3.55
N CYS A 77 -5.48 -8.14 3.05
CA CYS A 77 -5.81 -9.07 1.98
C CYS A 77 -4.99 -8.81 0.71
N CYS A 78 -5.01 -7.57 0.19
CA CYS A 78 -4.30 -7.21 -1.03
C CYS A 78 -2.79 -7.43 -0.91
N TYR A 79 -2.20 -7.11 0.24
CA TYR A 79 -0.76 -7.25 0.44
C TYR A 79 -0.32 -8.68 0.74
N ILE A 80 -1.17 -9.50 1.37
CA ILE A 80 -0.95 -10.95 1.45
C ILE A 80 -0.93 -11.53 0.03
N LEU A 81 -1.94 -11.21 -0.79
CA LEU A 81 -2.00 -11.66 -2.18
C LEU A 81 -0.74 -11.23 -2.95
N LEU A 82 -0.33 -9.97 -2.81
CA LEU A 82 0.90 -9.47 -3.43
C LEU A 82 2.16 -10.20 -2.95
N ALA A 83 2.24 -10.57 -1.66
CA ALA A 83 3.35 -11.37 -1.14
C ALA A 83 3.39 -12.76 -1.80
N PHE A 84 2.24 -13.42 -1.98
CA PHE A 84 2.18 -14.69 -2.72
C PHE A 84 2.58 -14.51 -4.19
N ILE A 85 2.07 -13.49 -4.88
CA ILE A 85 2.47 -13.17 -6.26
C ILE A 85 3.99 -12.93 -6.33
N ALA A 86 4.56 -12.17 -5.40
CA ALA A 86 5.98 -11.88 -5.32
C ALA A 86 6.82 -13.16 -5.08
N LYS A 87 6.34 -14.07 -4.21
CA LYS A 87 7.06 -15.29 -3.82
C LYS A 87 7.08 -16.36 -4.91
N TYR A 88 5.97 -16.51 -5.64
CA TYR A 88 5.77 -17.59 -6.59
C TYR A 88 5.88 -17.09 -8.06
N PRO A 89 4.83 -16.58 -8.70
CA PRO A 89 4.87 -16.31 -10.14
C PRO A 89 5.77 -15.14 -10.54
N PHE A 90 5.95 -14.14 -9.67
CA PHE A 90 6.91 -13.06 -9.92
C PHE A 90 8.36 -13.59 -9.87
N LYS A 91 8.69 -14.43 -8.89
CA LYS A 91 10.01 -15.08 -8.77
C LYS A 91 10.32 -15.96 -9.98
N GLU A 92 9.30 -16.62 -10.54
CA GLU A 92 9.38 -17.38 -11.79
C GLU A 92 9.36 -16.52 -13.06
N LYS A 93 9.40 -15.19 -12.92
CA LYS A 93 9.45 -14.22 -14.03
C LYS A 93 8.25 -14.32 -14.97
N LYS A 94 7.08 -14.74 -14.47
CA LYS A 94 5.85 -14.81 -15.26
C LYS A 94 5.37 -13.41 -15.64
N LEU A 95 5.23 -13.14 -16.93
CA LEU A 95 4.83 -11.82 -17.44
C LEU A 95 3.49 -11.34 -16.85
N TRP A 96 2.53 -12.26 -16.70
CA TRP A 96 1.23 -11.94 -16.11
C TRP A 96 1.35 -11.43 -14.67
N ALA A 97 2.31 -11.92 -13.88
CA ALA A 97 2.49 -11.49 -12.49
C ALA A 97 2.95 -10.04 -12.43
N ARG A 98 3.92 -9.66 -13.26
CA ARG A 98 4.37 -8.26 -13.39
C ARG A 98 3.20 -7.36 -13.82
N ASN A 99 2.47 -7.78 -14.85
CA ASN A 99 1.36 -6.98 -15.39
C ASN A 99 0.20 -6.85 -14.38
N ALA A 100 -0.12 -7.91 -13.64
CA ALA A 100 -1.12 -7.89 -12.59
C ALA A 100 -0.74 -6.89 -11.48
N ILE A 101 0.52 -6.90 -11.03
CA ILE A 101 1.00 -5.93 -10.04
C ILE A 101 0.90 -4.51 -10.59
N LEU A 102 1.40 -4.28 -11.81
CA LEU A 102 1.39 -2.96 -12.42
C LEU A 102 -0.04 -2.42 -12.57
N ILE A 103 -0.95 -3.21 -13.12
CA ILE A 103 -2.32 -2.77 -13.39
C ILE A 103 -3.08 -2.58 -12.08
N ALA A 104 -3.08 -3.56 -11.17
CA ALA A 104 -3.82 -3.45 -9.92
C ALA A 104 -3.32 -2.29 -9.06
N PHE A 105 -2.00 -2.12 -8.95
CA PHE A 105 -1.41 -1.04 -8.17
C PHE A 105 -1.65 0.33 -8.81
N SER A 106 -1.54 0.45 -10.14
CA SER A 106 -1.84 1.70 -10.84
C SER A 106 -3.30 2.09 -10.70
N SER A 107 -4.22 1.14 -10.82
CA SER A 107 -5.66 1.39 -10.61
C SER A 107 -5.93 1.90 -9.20
N TRP A 108 -5.36 1.27 -8.17
CA TRP A 108 -5.51 1.73 -6.79
C TRP A 108 -4.96 3.15 -6.61
N VAL A 109 -3.72 3.41 -7.03
CA VAL A 109 -3.09 4.74 -6.90
C VAL A 109 -3.93 5.82 -7.59
N LEU A 110 -4.43 5.55 -8.80
CA LEU A 110 -5.22 6.52 -9.56
C LEU A 110 -6.56 6.81 -8.87
N ILE A 111 -7.31 5.76 -8.52
CA ILE A 111 -8.63 5.90 -7.90
C ILE A 111 -8.51 6.59 -6.53
N ASP A 112 -7.56 6.16 -5.70
CA ASP A 112 -7.34 6.74 -4.37
C ASP A 112 -6.89 8.21 -4.47
N SER A 113 -5.98 8.52 -5.40
CA SER A 113 -5.50 9.90 -5.59
C SER A 113 -6.59 10.83 -6.12
N LEU A 114 -7.45 10.35 -7.03
CA LEU A 114 -8.60 11.12 -7.52
C LEU A 114 -9.58 11.42 -6.38
N GLY A 115 -9.87 10.42 -5.54
CA GLY A 115 -10.70 10.61 -4.34
C GLY A 115 -10.09 11.64 -3.38
N CYS A 116 -8.80 11.50 -3.07
CA CYS A 116 -8.09 12.45 -2.21
C CYS A 116 -8.09 13.86 -2.78
N TYR A 117 -7.91 14.01 -4.10
CA TYR A 117 -7.96 15.30 -4.76
C TYR A 117 -9.35 15.94 -4.64
N TYR A 118 -10.40 15.16 -4.91
CA TYR A 118 -11.80 15.61 -4.81
C TYR A 118 -12.15 16.10 -3.40
N PHE A 119 -11.76 15.35 -2.36
CA PHE A 119 -12.00 15.70 -0.95
C PHE A 119 -10.92 16.61 -0.34
N ARG A 120 -9.96 17.10 -1.13
CA ARG A 120 -8.84 17.97 -0.71
C ARG A 120 -7.95 17.36 0.39
N VAL A 121 -7.84 16.04 0.44
CA VAL A 121 -6.97 15.29 1.36
C VAL A 121 -5.58 15.09 0.74
N TYR A 122 -4.93 16.18 0.34
CA TYR A 122 -3.62 16.14 -0.34
C TYR A 122 -2.51 15.42 0.45
N PRO A 123 -2.41 15.53 1.78
CA PRO A 123 -1.41 14.80 2.54
C PRO A 123 -1.43 13.29 2.30
N GLN A 124 -2.60 12.69 2.03
CA GLN A 124 -2.70 11.25 1.72
C GLN A 124 -2.05 10.92 0.37
N ILE A 125 -2.20 11.78 -0.64
CA ILE A 125 -1.55 11.63 -1.95
C ILE A 125 -0.03 11.60 -1.78
N TYR A 126 0.53 12.54 -1.02
CA TYR A 126 1.99 12.67 -0.89
C TYR A 126 2.60 11.65 0.07
N LEU A 127 1.95 11.37 1.21
CA LEU A 127 2.53 10.51 2.24
C LEU A 127 2.24 9.03 2.01
N ILE A 128 1.06 8.70 1.48
CA ILE A 128 0.65 7.30 1.31
C ILE A 128 0.88 6.87 -0.12
N ASN A 129 0.34 7.61 -1.10
CA ASN A 129 0.34 7.14 -2.48
C ASN A 129 1.75 7.26 -3.09
N ALA A 130 2.38 8.44 -3.00
CA ALA A 130 3.74 8.63 -3.52
C ALA A 130 4.76 7.72 -2.82
N PHE A 131 4.66 7.54 -1.50
CA PHE A 131 5.51 6.58 -0.77
C PHE A 131 5.29 5.15 -1.25
N SER A 132 4.03 4.74 -1.43
CA SER A 132 3.71 3.38 -1.93
C SER A 132 4.26 3.16 -3.34
N ILE A 133 4.18 4.18 -4.21
CA ILE A 133 4.79 4.13 -5.55
C ILE A 133 6.29 3.88 -5.44
N LEU A 134 7.01 4.61 -4.58
CA LEU A 134 8.44 4.38 -4.40
C LEU A 134 8.73 2.95 -3.91
N VAL A 135 7.96 2.45 -2.95
CA VAL A 135 8.21 1.10 -2.41
C VAL A 135 7.90 -0.01 -3.43
N LYS A 136 6.86 0.16 -4.27
CA LYS A 136 6.31 -0.92 -5.11
C LYS A 136 6.63 -0.81 -6.60
N ALA A 137 6.79 0.40 -7.13
CA ALA A 137 7.16 0.58 -8.53
C ALA A 137 8.65 0.27 -8.78
N LEU A 138 9.54 0.55 -7.82
CA LEU A 138 10.97 0.29 -7.99
C LEU A 138 11.28 -1.19 -8.31
N PRO A 139 10.74 -2.20 -7.59
CA PRO A 139 10.90 -3.60 -7.98
C PRO A 139 10.52 -3.86 -9.43
N ILE A 140 9.40 -3.30 -9.91
CA ILE A 140 8.92 -3.51 -11.28
C ILE A 140 9.85 -2.87 -12.31
N LEU A 141 10.29 -1.63 -12.07
CA LEU A 141 11.17 -0.90 -12.97
C LEU A 141 12.54 -1.58 -13.10
N PHE A 142 13.14 -1.98 -11.97
CA PHE A 142 14.47 -2.58 -11.97
C PHE A 142 14.50 -4.05 -12.44
N THR A 143 13.35 -4.72 -12.47
CA THR A 143 13.22 -6.09 -12.98
C THR A 143 12.53 -6.15 -14.34
N TRP A 144 12.19 -5.02 -14.96
CA TRP A 144 11.37 -4.95 -16.17
C TRP A 144 11.81 -5.89 -17.30
N LYS A 145 13.13 -5.89 -17.59
CA LYS A 145 13.77 -6.66 -18.66
C LYS A 145 13.94 -8.15 -18.35
N GLU A 146 13.63 -8.57 -17.13
CA GLU A 146 13.78 -9.97 -16.70
C GLU A 146 12.52 -10.81 -16.97
N PHE A 147 11.38 -10.16 -17.19
CA PHE A 147 10.15 -10.81 -17.59
C PHE A 147 10.13 -10.92 -19.12
N ARG A 148 10.06 -12.16 -19.61
CA ARG A 148 9.92 -12.51 -21.03
C ARG A 148 8.61 -13.23 -21.24
#